data_AF-A0AAD8BQN4-F1
#
_entry.id   AF-A0AAD8BQN4-F1
#
_cell.length_a   1.000
_cell.length_b   1.000
_cell.length_c   1.000
_cell.angle_alpha   90.00
_cell.angle_beta   90.00
_cell.angle_gamma   90.00
#
_symmetry.space_group_name_H-M   'P 1'
#
loop_
_entity.id
_entity.type
_entity.pdbx_description
1 polymer ?
#
loop_
_entity_poly.entity_id
_entity_poly.type
_entity_poly.pdbx_seq_one_letter_code
_entity_poly.pdbx_strand_id
1 'polypeptide(L)'
;MMLCGRDAMMLCRRDTMVLCGRDTMMLYGCDTMMLCVRDTMMLYGCDTVMVCERDTMMLCERDTMVLCGRETMMLRERDTMVLCGRDTMMLCENDAEVCCCLLSL
;
A
#
# COMPACT_ATOMS: atom_id res chain seq x y z
N MET A 1 2.75 16.35 1.30
CA MET A 1 2.37 16.94 -0.02
C MET A 1 1.12 16.23 -0.56
N MET A 2 0.15 16.96 -1.11
CA MET A 2 -1.03 16.37 -1.79
C MET A 2 -0.89 16.47 -3.31
N LEU A 3 -1.15 15.39 -4.05
CA LEU A 3 -1.15 15.40 -5.51
C LEU A 3 -2.21 14.47 -6.11
N CYS A 4 -2.96 14.96 -7.10
CA CYS A 4 -4.04 14.23 -7.79
C CYS A 4 -3.85 14.24 -9.31
N GLY A 5 -4.30 13.18 -10.01
CA GLY A 5 -4.45 13.18 -11.47
C GLY A 5 -3.14 13.11 -12.28
N ARG A 6 -2.24 12.18 -11.92
CA ARG A 6 -1.04 11.87 -12.74
C ARG A 6 -0.96 10.37 -13.00
N ASP A 7 -0.75 10.01 -14.25
CA ASP A 7 -0.69 8.62 -14.72
C ASP A 7 0.51 7.86 -14.12
N ALA A 8 1.67 8.54 -14.04
CA ALA A 8 2.90 7.94 -13.52
C ALA A 8 3.69 8.89 -12.61
N MET A 9 4.36 8.33 -11.61
CA MET A 9 5.29 9.07 -10.74
C MET A 9 6.38 8.17 -10.16
N MET A 10 7.60 8.73 -10.13
CA MET A 10 8.69 8.25 -9.30
C MET A 10 9.07 9.32 -8.27
N LEU A 11 9.25 8.93 -7.02
CA LEU A 11 9.70 9.81 -5.94
C LEU A 11 10.69 9.09 -5.02
N CYS A 12 11.57 9.86 -4.39
CA CYS A 12 12.52 9.38 -3.39
C CYS A 12 12.46 10.30 -2.17
N ARG A 13 12.47 9.71 -0.96
CA ARG A 13 12.59 10.35 0.36
C ARG A 13 11.59 11.49 0.62
N ARG A 14 10.47 11.16 1.25
CA ARG A 14 9.50 12.15 1.75
C ARG A 14 8.82 11.73 3.04
N ASP A 15 8.71 12.65 3.97
CA ASP A 15 8.12 12.38 5.28
C ASP A 15 6.61 12.04 5.17
N THR A 16 5.83 12.88 4.48
CA THR A 16 4.36 12.75 4.42
C THR A 16 3.78 12.96 3.02
N MET A 17 2.93 12.04 2.56
CA MET A 17 2.23 12.15 1.28
C MET A 17 0.79 11.68 1.28
N VAL A 18 -0.05 12.42 0.55
CA VAL A 18 -1.45 12.06 0.26
C VAL A 18 -1.66 12.09 -1.25
N LEU A 19 -2.06 10.98 -1.88
CA LEU A 19 -2.19 10.90 -3.34
C LEU A 19 -3.49 10.21 -3.74
N CYS A 20 -4.18 10.76 -4.74
CA CYS A 20 -5.44 10.21 -5.25
C CYS A 20 -5.45 10.08 -6.78
N GLY A 21 -6.10 9.03 -7.28
CA GLY A 21 -6.45 8.85 -8.70
C GLY A 21 -5.24 8.77 -9.63
N ARG A 22 -4.53 7.63 -9.61
CA ARG A 22 -3.30 7.43 -10.39
C ARG A 22 -3.04 5.99 -10.79
N ASP A 23 -2.55 5.79 -11.99
CA ASP A 23 -2.35 4.46 -12.56
C ASP A 23 -1.09 3.79 -11.99
N THR A 24 0.08 4.44 -12.02
CA THR A 24 1.38 3.77 -11.72
C THR A 24 2.34 4.57 -10.83
N MET A 25 3.01 3.93 -9.86
CA MET A 25 3.98 4.61 -8.99
C MET A 25 5.08 3.74 -8.45
N MET A 26 6.26 4.34 -8.40
CA MET A 26 7.41 3.84 -7.67
C MET A 26 7.87 4.86 -6.61
N LEU A 27 8.17 4.37 -5.42
CA LEU A 27 8.54 5.23 -4.29
C LEU A 27 9.58 4.55 -3.40
N TYR A 28 10.59 5.32 -3.03
CA TYR A 28 11.70 4.88 -2.19
C TYR A 28 11.84 5.78 -0.97
N GLY A 29 11.54 5.28 0.23
CA GLY A 29 11.66 6.03 1.48
C GLY A 29 10.52 7.01 1.71
N CYS A 30 9.56 6.66 2.57
CA CYS A 30 8.58 7.60 3.12
C CYS A 30 8.09 7.20 4.52
N ASP A 31 8.01 8.12 5.46
CA ASP A 31 7.55 7.79 6.82
C ASP A 31 6.04 7.50 6.83
N THR A 32 5.26 8.36 6.17
CA THR A 32 3.79 8.27 6.17
C THR A 32 3.18 8.47 4.78
N MET A 33 2.26 7.59 4.41
CA MET A 33 1.59 7.63 3.11
C MET A 33 0.11 7.29 3.20
N MET A 34 -0.74 8.15 2.64
CA MET A 34 -2.17 7.92 2.47
C MET A 34 -2.54 7.97 1.00
N LEU A 35 -3.31 6.98 0.55
CA LEU A 35 -3.56 6.80 -0.88
C LEU A 35 -4.99 6.34 -1.15
N CYS A 36 -5.62 6.94 -2.16
CA CYS A 36 -6.97 6.57 -2.61
C CYS A 36 -6.97 6.27 -4.11
N VAL A 37 -7.41 5.07 -4.50
CA VAL A 37 -7.68 4.59 -5.87
C VAL A 37 -6.45 4.57 -6.78
N ARG A 38 -5.92 3.37 -7.06
CA ARG A 38 -4.83 3.15 -8.03
C ARG A 38 -4.70 1.73 -8.60
N ASP A 39 -4.19 1.64 -9.82
CA ASP A 39 -3.97 0.34 -10.47
C ASP A 39 -2.70 -0.36 -9.95
N THR A 40 -1.55 0.31 -10.00
CA THR A 40 -0.25 -0.32 -9.71
C THR A 40 0.67 0.50 -8.81
N MET A 41 1.39 -0.20 -7.94
CA MET A 41 2.32 0.42 -7.01
C MET A 41 3.49 -0.46 -6.59
N MET A 42 4.68 0.13 -6.56
CA MET A 42 5.88 -0.42 -5.93
C MET A 42 6.42 0.54 -4.88
N LEU A 43 6.51 0.12 -3.61
CA LEU A 43 7.10 0.94 -2.54
C LEU A 43 8.23 0.18 -1.83
N TYR A 44 9.30 0.90 -1.52
CA TYR A 44 10.46 0.41 -0.78
C TYR A 44 10.73 1.31 0.42
N GLY A 45 10.75 0.74 1.63
CA GLY A 45 11.08 1.45 2.86
C GLY A 45 10.04 2.52 3.20
N CYS A 46 8.91 2.11 3.81
CA CYS A 46 8.00 3.09 4.38
C CYS A 46 7.40 2.63 5.70
N ASP A 47 7.42 3.48 6.71
CA ASP A 47 7.04 3.09 8.06
C ASP A 47 5.52 2.88 8.14
N THR A 48 4.72 3.80 7.59
CA THR A 48 3.26 3.73 7.73
C THR A 48 2.55 3.98 6.40
N VAL A 49 1.68 3.05 6.00
CA VAL A 49 0.89 3.18 4.77
C VAL A 49 -0.57 2.80 4.92
N MET A 50 -1.43 3.74 4.52
CA MET A 50 -2.87 3.59 4.41
C MET A 50 -3.29 3.62 2.94
N VAL A 51 -4.03 2.60 2.49
CA VAL A 51 -4.50 2.53 1.10
C VAL A 51 -5.95 2.06 1.02
N CYS A 52 -6.73 2.84 0.26
CA CYS A 52 -8.08 2.49 -0.16
C CYS A 52 -8.09 2.22 -1.67
N GLU A 53 -8.59 1.06 -2.06
CA GLU A 53 -8.87 0.60 -3.43
C GLU A 53 -7.66 0.54 -4.37
N ARG A 54 -7.18 -0.69 -4.66
CA ARG A 54 -6.13 -0.94 -5.67
C ARG A 54 -6.11 -2.33 -6.28
N ASP A 55 -5.64 -2.42 -7.53
CA ASP A 55 -5.52 -3.71 -8.21
C ASP A 55 -4.23 -4.43 -7.80
N THR A 56 -3.08 -3.76 -7.87
CA THR A 56 -1.78 -4.40 -7.65
C THR A 56 -0.85 -3.60 -6.75
N MET A 57 -0.13 -4.31 -5.88
CA MET A 57 0.88 -3.71 -5.01
C MET A 57 2.03 -4.66 -4.72
N MET A 58 3.26 -4.16 -4.89
CA MET A 58 4.50 -4.76 -4.41
C MET A 58 5.13 -3.86 -3.34
N LEU A 59 5.55 -4.46 -2.23
CA LEU A 59 6.16 -3.74 -1.13
C LEU A 59 7.34 -4.49 -0.52
N CYS A 60 8.36 -3.72 -0.16
CA CYS A 60 9.49 -4.17 0.64
C CYS A 60 9.69 -3.24 1.83
N GLU A 61 9.86 -3.83 3.03
CA GLU A 61 10.26 -3.21 4.31
C GLU A 61 9.33 -2.09 4.81
N ARG A 62 8.47 -2.42 5.81
CA ARG A 62 7.48 -1.49 6.39
C ARG A 62 7.05 -1.85 7.81
N ASP A 63 6.78 -0.86 8.66
CA ASP A 63 6.33 -1.18 10.01
C ASP A 63 4.82 -1.43 10.06
N THR A 64 4.00 -0.58 9.41
CA THR A 64 2.55 -0.61 9.56
C THR A 64 1.78 -0.43 8.26
N MET A 65 0.70 -1.20 8.13
CA MET A 65 -0.17 -1.15 6.96
C MET A 65 -1.66 -1.25 7.27
N VAL A 66 -2.45 -0.41 6.61
CA VAL A 66 -3.92 -0.49 6.64
C VAL A 66 -4.46 -0.44 5.22
N LEU A 67 -5.25 -1.44 4.85
CA LEU A 67 -5.62 -1.69 3.46
C LEU A 67 -7.07 -2.08 3.30
N CYS A 68 -7.77 -1.41 2.41
CA CYS A 68 -9.16 -1.71 2.04
C CYS A 68 -9.29 -1.88 0.53
N GLY A 69 -9.91 -2.98 0.08
CA GLY A 69 -10.30 -3.26 -1.31
C GLY A 69 -9.11 -3.47 -2.25
N ARG A 70 -8.62 -4.71 -2.40
CA ARG A 70 -7.58 -5.00 -3.40
C ARG A 70 -7.61 -6.37 -4.06
N GLU A 71 -7.20 -6.44 -5.31
CA GLU A 71 -7.10 -7.71 -6.03
C GLU A 71 -5.81 -8.48 -5.70
N THR A 72 -4.64 -7.84 -5.78
CA THR A 72 -3.34 -8.52 -5.66
C THR A 72 -2.33 -7.79 -4.78
N MET A 73 -1.56 -8.56 -4.02
CA MET A 73 -0.48 -8.06 -3.17
C MET A 73 0.71 -9.01 -3.11
N MET A 74 1.91 -8.45 -3.24
CA MET A 74 3.16 -9.06 -2.81
C MET A 74 3.85 -8.21 -1.74
N LEU A 75 4.20 -8.84 -0.63
CA LEU A 75 4.82 -8.19 0.53
C LEU A 75 5.98 -9.02 1.06
N ARG A 76 7.15 -8.38 1.20
CA ARG A 76 8.36 -9.06 1.68
C ARG A 76 8.47 -9.06 3.20
N GLU A 77 8.52 -7.88 3.82
CA GLU A 77 8.78 -7.72 5.25
C GLU A 77 7.88 -6.62 5.83
N ARG A 78 7.22 -6.91 6.97
CA ARG A 78 6.55 -5.91 7.80
C ARG A 78 6.24 -6.32 9.24
N ASP A 79 6.02 -5.35 10.11
CA ASP A 79 5.62 -5.66 11.50
C ASP A 79 4.11 -5.86 11.63
N THR A 80 3.28 -4.92 11.16
CA THR A 80 1.83 -4.93 11.40
C THR A 80 1.00 -4.70 10.13
N MET A 81 -0.10 -5.45 9.98
CA MET A 81 -1.04 -5.25 8.86
C MET A 81 -2.50 -5.44 9.23
N VAL A 82 -3.34 -4.51 8.77
CA VAL A 82 -4.79 -4.54 8.83
C VAL A 82 -5.36 -4.60 7.42
N LEU A 83 -6.25 -5.56 7.16
CA LEU A 83 -6.80 -5.85 5.83
C LEU A 83 -8.32 -5.95 5.83
N CYS A 84 -8.96 -5.34 4.82
CA CYS A 84 -10.37 -5.49 4.50
C CYS A 84 -10.56 -5.71 2.99
N GLY A 85 -11.21 -6.80 2.58
CA GLY A 85 -11.64 -7.05 1.19
C GLY A 85 -10.50 -7.28 0.20
N ARG A 86 -10.13 -8.56 -0.02
CA ARG A 86 -9.07 -8.95 -0.97
C ARG A 86 -9.28 -10.28 -1.66
N ASP A 87 -8.69 -10.39 -2.86
CA ASP A 87 -8.69 -11.63 -3.64
C ASP A 87 -7.42 -12.47 -3.45
N THR A 88 -6.22 -11.87 -3.59
CA THR A 88 -4.95 -12.62 -3.57
C THR A 88 -3.83 -11.94 -2.77
N MET A 89 -3.02 -12.74 -2.08
CA MET A 89 -1.94 -12.26 -1.21
C MET A 89 -0.75 -13.22 -1.18
N MET A 90 0.45 -12.68 -1.36
CA MET A 90 1.73 -13.35 -1.12
C MET A 90 2.53 -12.58 -0.07
N LEU A 91 3.04 -13.31 0.93
CA LEU A 91 3.76 -12.79 2.09
C LEU A 91 5.03 -13.60 2.34
N CYS A 92 6.15 -12.93 2.58
CA CYS A 92 7.39 -13.62 2.98
C CYS A 92 7.59 -13.59 4.49
N GLU A 93 7.50 -12.44 5.16
CA GLU A 93 7.78 -12.30 6.60
C GLU A 93 6.89 -11.21 7.24
N ASN A 94 6.10 -11.57 8.27
CA ASN A 94 5.30 -10.61 9.05
C ASN A 94 5.19 -10.97 10.53
N ASP A 95 5.18 -9.97 11.43
CA ASP A 95 5.02 -10.17 12.87
C ASP A 95 3.56 -10.23 13.35
N ALA A 96 2.67 -9.39 12.80
CA ALA A 96 1.28 -9.29 13.22
C ALA A 96 0.31 -8.97 12.06
N GLU A 97 -0.79 -9.74 11.99
CA GLU A 97 -1.80 -9.61 10.94
C GLU A 97 -3.21 -9.62 11.52
N VAL A 98 -4.01 -8.64 11.12
CA VAL A 98 -5.44 -8.52 11.42
C VAL A 98 -6.20 -8.47 10.11
N CYS A 99 -6.89 -9.56 9.79
CA CYS A 99 -7.72 -9.65 8.61
C CYS A 99 -9.20 -9.49 9.00
N CYS A 100 -9.79 -8.35 8.70
CA CYS A 100 -11.19 -8.04 8.97
C CYS A 100 -12.12 -8.59 7.87
N CYS A 101 -11.87 -9.81 7.38
CA CYS A 101 -12.77 -10.47 6.43
C CYS A 101 -14.09 -10.85 7.11
N LEU A 102 -15.06 -9.93 7.08
CA LEU A 102 -16.43 -10.19 7.54
C LEU A 102 -17.51 -9.82 6.52
N LEU A 103 -17.19 -9.61 5.23
CA LEU A 103 -18.21 -9.59 4.18
C LEU A 103 -17.62 -10.00 2.83
N SER A 104 -17.77 -11.29 2.50
CA SER A 104 -18.18 -11.78 1.17
C SER A 104 -18.19 -13.32 1.17
N LEU A 105 -19.24 -13.88 1.77
CA LEU A 105 -20.04 -14.91 1.10
C LEU A 105 -21.01 -14.16 0.18
#